data_AF-A0A0C3BYG5-F1
#
_entry.id   AF-A0A0C3BYG5-F1
#
_cell.length_a   1.000
_cell.length_b   1.000
_cell.length_c   1.000
_cell.angle_alpha   90.00
_cell.angle_beta   90.00
_cell.angle_gamma   90.00
#
_symmetry.space_group_name_H-M   'P 1'
#
loop_
_entity.id
_entity.type
_entity.pdbx_description
1 polymer ?
#
loop_
_entity_poly.entity_id
_entity_poly.type
_entity_poly.pdbx_seq_one_letter_code
_entity_poly.pdbx_strand_id
1 'polypeptide(L)'
;MLFRPISVLVSVGLFAQAALAALMPGQVVTELGHLASLSGNVNTVLSGVTTDAGTHALTVHPQTVVKDFQTIINQINGFVTAVQATPPFSDDEASPVDDKLADVILMSTLVGKHSIFAQFALTVRIASTLRPLDSSLESLSFALIDLLPTRKDHVDEAKDKFSASTAAASTKYDQFCIPSPLYPVVAPVCGGN
;
A
#
# COMPACT_ATOMS: atom_id res chain seq x y z
N MET A 1 -27.85 -5.88 14.25
CA MET A 1 -27.19 -5.40 13.02
C MET A 1 -26.11 -6.41 12.67
N LEU A 2 -26.24 -7.07 11.52
CA LEU A 2 -25.40 -8.20 11.10
C LEU A 2 -23.95 -7.75 10.89
N PHE A 3 -23.03 -8.24 11.73
CA PHE A 3 -21.61 -8.32 11.38
C PHE A 3 -21.47 -9.35 10.25
N ARG A 4 -21.31 -8.89 9.01
CA ARG A 4 -20.92 -9.77 7.91
C ARG A 4 -19.42 -10.05 8.06
N PRO A 5 -19.00 -11.31 8.26
CA PRO A 5 -17.59 -11.63 8.21
C PRO A 5 -17.12 -11.35 6.78
N ILE A 6 -16.21 -10.38 6.61
CA ILE A 6 -15.50 -10.22 5.36
C ILE A 6 -14.56 -11.42 5.29
N SER A 7 -15.03 -12.50 4.66
CA SER A 7 -14.19 -13.62 4.25
C SER A 7 -13.22 -13.10 3.19
N VAL A 8 -12.09 -12.55 3.64
CA VAL A 8 -11.02 -12.11 2.77
C VAL A 8 -10.33 -13.36 2.24
N LEU A 9 -10.60 -13.66 0.98
CA LEU A 9 -9.87 -14.65 0.20
C LEU A 9 -8.49 -14.05 -0.04
N VAL A 10 -7.55 -14.30 0.88
CA VAL A 10 -6.15 -13.93 0.71
C VAL A 10 -5.60 -14.85 -0.38
N SER A 11 -5.62 -14.38 -1.62
CA SER A 11 -4.82 -14.94 -2.70
C SER A 11 -3.36 -14.75 -2.29
N VAL A 12 -2.73 -15.84 -1.84
CA VAL A 12 -1.30 -15.87 -1.50
C VAL A 12 -0.54 -15.57 -2.79
N GLY A 13 0.07 -14.37 -2.87
CA GLY A 13 0.93 -13.97 -3.98
C GLY A 13 1.96 -15.06 -4.28
N LEU A 14 2.12 -15.37 -5.56
CA LEU A 14 2.72 -16.61 -6.06
C LEU A 14 4.24 -16.50 -6.11
N PHE A 15 4.89 -15.89 -5.12
CA PHE A 15 6.35 -15.68 -5.14
C PHE A 15 7.15 -16.40 -4.07
N ALA A 16 6.51 -17.23 -3.24
CA ALA A 16 7.27 -18.09 -2.33
C ALA A 16 8.15 -19.13 -3.05
N GLN A 17 8.06 -19.29 -4.39
CA GLN A 17 8.71 -20.37 -5.13
C GLN A 17 9.48 -19.96 -6.41
N ALA A 18 9.57 -18.67 -6.77
CA ALA A 18 10.35 -18.25 -7.94
C ALA A 18 11.84 -18.07 -7.59
N ALA A 19 12.48 -19.12 -7.09
CA ALA A 19 13.93 -19.18 -7.09
C ALA A 19 14.40 -19.55 -8.51
N LEU A 20 14.91 -18.56 -9.25
CA LEU A 20 15.70 -18.65 -10.50
C LEU A 20 14.99 -18.78 -11.86
N ALA A 21 13.67 -18.70 -11.98
CA ALA A 21 13.00 -18.65 -13.28
C ALA A 21 12.64 -17.21 -13.68
N ALA A 22 12.96 -16.82 -14.92
CA ALA A 22 12.51 -15.57 -15.51
C ALA A 22 10.97 -15.52 -15.54
N LEU A 23 10.41 -14.37 -15.18
CA LEU A 23 8.97 -14.14 -15.22
C LEU A 23 8.47 -13.95 -16.64
N MET A 24 7.31 -14.52 -16.94
CA MET A 24 6.54 -14.21 -18.13
C MET A 24 5.71 -12.92 -17.91
N PRO A 25 5.38 -12.16 -18.96
CA PRO A 25 4.57 -10.94 -18.86
C PRO A 25 3.25 -11.15 -18.12
N GLY A 26 2.56 -12.27 -18.36
CA GLY A 26 1.30 -12.60 -17.67
C GLY A 26 1.45 -12.81 -16.15
N GLN A 27 2.62 -13.27 -15.68
CA GLN A 27 2.91 -13.40 -14.25
C GLN A 27 3.09 -12.03 -13.61
N VAL A 28 3.79 -11.13 -14.30
CA VAL A 28 3.95 -9.73 -13.87
C VAL A 28 2.60 -9.03 -13.76
N VAL A 29 1.74 -9.17 -14.77
CA VAL A 29 0.37 -8.61 -14.75
C VAL A 29 -0.46 -9.15 -13.58
N THR A 30 -0.39 -10.45 -13.34
CA THR A 30 -1.11 -11.10 -12.23
C THR A 30 -0.71 -10.47 -10.89
N GLU A 31 0.57 -10.19 -10.72
CA GLU A 31 1.14 -9.75 -9.46
C GLU A 31 0.93 -8.25 -9.21
N LEU A 32 1.02 -7.42 -10.26
CA LEU A 32 0.52 -6.06 -10.20
C LEU A 32 -0.99 -6.03 -9.89
N GLY A 33 -1.77 -6.98 -10.41
CA GLY A 33 -3.17 -7.16 -10.04
C GLY A 33 -3.40 -7.52 -8.58
N HIS A 34 -2.53 -8.33 -7.98
CA HIS A 34 -2.56 -8.63 -6.54
C HIS A 34 -2.23 -7.40 -5.70
N LEU A 35 -1.21 -6.62 -6.08
CA LEU A 35 -0.87 -5.37 -5.40
C LEU A 35 -2.01 -4.36 -5.47
N ALA A 36 -2.63 -4.18 -6.64
CA ALA A 36 -3.80 -3.32 -6.81
C ALA A 36 -4.97 -3.79 -5.92
N SER A 37 -5.22 -5.10 -5.85
CA SER A 37 -6.28 -5.67 -5.01
C SER A 37 -6.02 -5.46 -3.52
N LEU A 38 -4.78 -5.67 -3.06
CA LEU A 38 -4.39 -5.41 -1.67
C LEU A 38 -4.58 -3.94 -1.32
N SER A 39 -4.13 -3.02 -2.18
CA SER A 39 -4.35 -1.60 -1.95
C SER A 39 -5.84 -1.24 -1.87
N GLY A 40 -6.66 -1.83 -2.76
CA GLY A 40 -8.12 -1.71 -2.70
C GLY A 40 -8.72 -2.23 -1.39
N ASN A 41 -8.16 -3.32 -0.84
CA ASN A 41 -8.57 -3.86 0.46
C ASN A 41 -8.19 -2.92 1.61
N VAL A 42 -6.96 -2.38 1.64
CA VAL A 42 -6.58 -1.38 2.64
C VAL A 42 -7.51 -0.18 2.56
N ASN A 43 -7.84 0.29 1.35
CA ASN A 43 -8.79 1.39 1.15
C ASN A 43 -10.18 1.06 1.70
N THR A 44 -10.65 -0.17 1.52
CA THR A 44 -11.93 -0.66 2.05
C THR A 44 -11.92 -0.71 3.57
N VAL A 45 -10.85 -1.26 4.18
CA VAL A 45 -10.67 -1.29 5.64
C VAL A 45 -10.67 0.13 6.21
N LEU A 46 -9.90 1.04 5.59
CA LEU A 46 -9.85 2.43 5.98
C LEU A 46 -11.19 3.13 5.83
N SER A 47 -11.97 2.84 4.80
CA SER A 47 -13.30 3.41 4.61
C SER A 47 -14.27 3.03 5.73
N GLY A 48 -14.09 1.84 6.33
CA GLY A 48 -14.83 1.40 7.52
C GLY A 48 -14.43 2.12 8.82
N VAL A 49 -13.27 2.78 8.85
CA VAL A 49 -12.82 3.57 10.00
C VAL A 49 -13.57 4.90 10.04
N THR A 50 -14.52 4.99 10.96
CA THR A 50 -15.39 6.15 11.18
C THR A 50 -15.37 6.56 12.65
N THR A 51 -15.80 7.79 12.94
CA THR A 51 -15.91 8.33 14.31
C THR A 51 -16.91 7.57 15.17
N ASP A 52 -17.90 6.93 14.54
CA ASP A 52 -18.99 6.21 15.19
C ASP A 52 -18.69 4.71 15.29
N ALA A 53 -17.54 4.27 14.79
CA ALA A 53 -17.10 2.89 14.91
C ALA A 53 -16.90 2.54 16.39
N GLY A 54 -17.37 1.37 16.82
CA GLY A 54 -17.16 0.90 18.19
C GLY A 54 -15.67 0.81 18.53
N THR A 55 -15.32 0.95 19.82
CA THR A 55 -13.92 0.91 20.31
C THR A 55 -13.14 -0.33 19.85
N HIS A 56 -13.82 -1.46 19.65
CA HIS A 56 -13.23 -2.66 19.07
C HIS A 56 -12.79 -2.48 17.61
N ALA A 57 -13.60 -1.84 16.77
CA ALA A 57 -13.24 -1.55 15.38
C ALA A 57 -12.06 -0.56 15.28
N LEU A 58 -12.01 0.42 16.18
CA LEU A 58 -10.95 1.44 16.24
C LEU A 58 -9.60 0.89 16.74
N THR A 59 -9.59 -0.28 17.37
CA THR A 59 -8.37 -0.99 17.76
C THR A 59 -7.96 -2.07 16.75
N VAL A 60 -8.92 -2.75 16.12
CA VAL A 60 -8.65 -3.82 15.14
C VAL A 60 -8.26 -3.28 13.78
N HIS A 61 -9.00 -2.32 13.22
CA HIS A 61 -8.74 -1.80 11.87
C HIS A 61 -7.32 -1.26 11.67
N PRO A 62 -6.75 -0.44 12.57
CA PRO A 62 -5.35 -0.01 12.43
C PRO A 62 -4.34 -1.17 12.52
N GLN A 63 -4.61 -2.23 13.27
CA GLN A 63 -3.77 -3.43 13.26
C GLN A 63 -3.86 -4.18 11.92
N THR A 64 -5.07 -4.27 11.36
CA THR A 64 -5.29 -4.82 10.01
C THR A 64 -4.54 -4.00 8.97
N VAL A 65 -4.64 -2.67 9.00
CA VAL A 65 -3.92 -1.77 8.08
C VAL A 65 -2.40 -1.99 8.17
N VAL A 66 -1.84 -2.06 9.37
CA VAL A 66 -0.40 -2.33 9.58
C VAL A 66 -0.01 -3.70 9.03
N LYS A 67 -0.82 -4.73 9.27
CA LYS A 67 -0.58 -6.09 8.76
C LYS A 67 -0.65 -6.13 7.23
N ASP A 68 -1.64 -5.47 6.64
CA ASP A 68 -1.80 -5.42 5.19
C ASP A 68 -0.64 -4.68 4.54
N PHE A 69 -0.12 -3.59 5.15
CA PHE A 69 1.12 -2.95 4.67
C PHE A 69 2.33 -3.89 4.73
N GLN A 70 2.49 -4.65 5.81
CA GLN A 70 3.55 -5.65 5.89
C GLN A 70 3.40 -6.73 4.81
N THR A 71 2.18 -7.16 4.51
CA THR A 71 1.91 -8.09 3.41
C THR A 71 2.28 -7.48 2.06
N ILE A 72 1.91 -6.23 1.80
CA ILE A 72 2.28 -5.50 0.57
C ILE A 72 3.80 -5.40 0.45
N ILE A 73 4.50 -4.98 1.51
CA ILE A 73 5.98 -4.89 1.54
C ILE A 73 6.61 -6.24 1.19
N ASN A 74 6.17 -7.32 1.83
CA ASN A 74 6.72 -8.65 1.59
C ASN A 74 6.48 -9.14 0.15
N GLN A 75 5.30 -8.86 -0.41
CA GLN A 75 5.00 -9.19 -1.80
C GLN A 75 5.84 -8.38 -2.78
N ILE A 76 5.98 -7.07 -2.54
CA ILE A 76 6.85 -6.21 -3.36
C ILE A 76 8.27 -6.74 -3.34
N ASN A 77 8.82 -7.05 -2.16
CA ASN A 77 10.20 -7.54 -2.04
C ASN A 77 10.39 -8.90 -2.76
N GLY A 78 9.41 -9.79 -2.66
CA GLY A 78 9.41 -11.04 -3.42
C GLY A 78 9.34 -10.80 -4.93
N PHE A 79 8.50 -9.86 -5.36
CA PHE A 79 8.33 -9.51 -6.76
C PHE A 79 9.59 -8.85 -7.34
N VAL A 80 10.20 -7.88 -6.65
CA VAL A 80 11.48 -7.26 -7.02
C VAL A 80 12.55 -8.32 -7.25
N THR A 81 12.67 -9.29 -6.34
CA THR A 81 13.65 -10.38 -6.46
C THR A 81 13.42 -11.20 -7.72
N ALA A 82 12.16 -11.50 -8.04
CA ALA A 82 11.81 -12.27 -9.23
C ALA A 82 12.01 -11.47 -10.53
N VAL A 83 11.71 -10.17 -10.53
CA VAL A 83 11.95 -9.27 -11.66
C VAL A 83 13.43 -9.14 -11.97
N GLN A 84 14.29 -9.02 -10.95
CA GLN A 84 15.75 -8.95 -11.14
C GLN A 84 16.35 -10.20 -11.81
N ALA A 85 15.68 -11.35 -11.73
CA ALA A 85 16.06 -12.57 -12.44
C ALA A 85 15.47 -12.68 -13.86
N THR A 86 14.69 -11.68 -14.29
CA THR A 86 13.94 -11.67 -15.55
C THR A 86 14.62 -10.75 -16.56
N PRO A 87 14.91 -11.23 -17.79
CA PRO A 87 15.37 -10.36 -18.87
C PRO A 87 14.34 -9.27 -19.21
N PRO A 88 14.78 -8.11 -19.73
CA PRO A 88 13.86 -7.06 -20.16
C PRO A 88 12.85 -7.57 -21.20
N PHE A 89 11.60 -7.15 -21.08
CA PHE A 89 10.54 -7.50 -22.01
C PHE A 89 10.67 -6.74 -23.32
N SER A 90 10.22 -7.37 -24.39
CA SER A 90 10.02 -6.68 -25.66
C SER A 90 8.85 -5.70 -25.57
N ASP A 91 8.77 -4.77 -26.52
CA ASP A 91 7.77 -3.70 -26.50
C ASP A 91 6.33 -4.23 -26.59
N ASP A 92 6.13 -5.33 -27.33
CA ASP A 92 4.85 -6.02 -27.48
C ASP A 92 4.39 -6.67 -26.17
N GLU A 93 5.33 -7.09 -25.33
CA GLU A 93 5.09 -7.74 -24.04
C GLU A 93 4.92 -6.74 -22.89
N ALA A 94 5.41 -5.51 -23.06
CA ALA A 94 5.37 -4.46 -22.05
C ALA A 94 3.99 -3.79 -21.90
N SER A 95 3.19 -3.73 -22.98
CA SER A 95 1.88 -3.05 -23.00
C SER A 95 0.89 -3.55 -21.92
N PRO A 96 0.63 -4.87 -21.76
CA PRO A 96 -0.31 -5.33 -20.73
C PRO A 96 0.20 -5.12 -19.30
N VAL A 97 1.52 -5.00 -19.12
CA VAL A 97 2.12 -4.70 -17.81
C VAL A 97 1.91 -3.23 -17.44
N ASP A 98 2.11 -2.32 -18.41
CA ASP A 98 1.89 -0.88 -18.27
C ASP A 98 0.42 -0.56 -17.90
N ASP A 99 -0.54 -1.14 -18.62
CA ASP A 99 -1.97 -1.00 -18.32
C ASP A 99 -2.30 -1.41 -16.87
N LYS A 100 -1.64 -2.48 -16.37
CA LYS A 100 -1.88 -2.97 -15.02
C LYS A 100 -1.17 -2.16 -13.94
N LEU A 101 -0.06 -1.52 -14.27
CA LEU A 101 0.63 -0.63 -13.34
C LEU A 101 -0.24 0.58 -12.98
N ALA A 102 -1.01 1.09 -13.95
CA ALA A 102 -1.95 2.19 -13.72
C ALA A 102 -3.09 1.84 -12.73
N ASP A 103 -3.46 0.56 -12.63
CA ASP A 103 -4.48 0.07 -11.70
C ASP A 103 -4.00 0.02 -10.24
N VAL A 104 -2.70 0.10 -9.99
CA VAL A 104 -2.15 0.13 -8.63
C VAL A 104 -2.44 1.51 -8.04
N ILE A 105 -3.59 1.68 -7.43
CA ILE A 105 -4.01 2.93 -6.79
C ILE A 105 -3.48 2.95 -5.35
N LEU A 106 -2.77 3.99 -4.89
CA LEU A 106 -2.35 4.12 -3.48
C LEU A 106 -2.94 5.34 -2.74
N MET A 107 -3.53 5.04 -1.58
CA MET A 107 -3.51 5.73 -0.26
C MET A 107 -3.87 7.21 -0.08
N SER A 108 -4.74 7.83 -0.89
CA SER A 108 -5.36 9.12 -0.53
C SER A 108 -6.25 9.04 0.72
N THR A 109 -6.96 7.93 0.91
CA THR A 109 -7.88 7.71 2.04
C THR A 109 -7.18 7.59 3.39
N LEU A 110 -5.95 7.06 3.43
CA LEU A 110 -5.19 6.90 4.67
C LEU A 110 -4.91 8.27 5.31
N VAL A 111 -4.46 9.23 4.51
CA VAL A 111 -4.22 10.62 4.96
C VAL A 111 -5.48 11.21 5.62
N GLY A 112 -6.66 10.94 5.06
CA GLY A 112 -7.94 11.40 5.58
C GLY A 112 -8.36 10.77 6.92
N LYS A 113 -7.80 9.63 7.33
CA LYS A 113 -8.12 8.94 8.59
C LYS A 113 -7.19 9.28 9.75
N HIS A 114 -6.19 10.12 9.52
CA HIS A 114 -5.21 10.49 10.52
C HIS A 114 -5.82 10.95 11.86
N SER A 115 -6.81 11.86 11.83
CA SER A 115 -7.44 12.39 13.05
C SER A 115 -8.11 11.30 13.89
N ILE A 116 -8.64 10.26 13.26
CA ILE A 116 -9.25 9.12 13.96
C ILE A 116 -8.17 8.30 14.65
N PHE A 117 -7.07 7.98 13.96
CA PHE A 117 -5.98 7.20 14.57
C PHE A 117 -5.20 7.97 15.63
N ALA A 118 -5.08 9.29 15.46
CA ALA A 118 -4.44 10.19 16.42
C ALA A 118 -5.15 10.15 17.79
N GLN A 119 -6.49 10.08 17.79
CA GLN A 119 -7.28 9.97 19.02
C GLN A 119 -6.91 8.75 19.88
N PHE A 120 -6.45 7.67 19.25
CA PHE A 120 -6.13 6.41 19.92
C PHE A 120 -4.63 6.13 20.01
N ALA A 121 -3.77 7.11 19.72
CA ALA A 121 -2.31 6.97 19.70
C ALA A 121 -1.79 5.86 18.74
N LEU A 122 -2.51 5.64 17.63
CA LEU A 122 -2.20 4.58 16.65
C LEU A 122 -1.38 5.11 15.46
N THR A 123 -1.15 6.41 15.39
CA THR A 123 -0.41 7.08 14.30
C THR A 123 1.03 6.61 14.22
N VAL A 124 1.73 6.47 15.36
CA VAL A 124 3.13 6.03 15.43
C VAL A 124 3.33 4.65 14.79
N ARG A 125 2.40 3.72 15.00
CA ARG A 125 2.51 2.37 14.43
C ARG A 125 2.30 2.38 12.92
N ILE A 126 1.34 3.16 12.43
CA ILE A 126 1.11 3.31 10.99
C ILE A 126 2.32 4.00 10.34
N ALA A 127 2.84 5.07 10.94
CA ALA A 127 4.07 5.75 10.50
C ALA A 127 5.26 4.78 10.37
N SER A 128 5.44 3.89 11.35
CA SER A 128 6.54 2.90 11.33
C SER A 128 6.51 1.94 10.14
N THR A 129 5.34 1.74 9.51
CA THR A 129 5.18 0.91 8.31
C THR A 129 5.21 1.69 7.00
N LEU A 130 5.00 3.01 7.02
CA LEU A 130 5.00 3.83 5.81
C LEU A 130 6.40 3.99 5.21
N ARG A 131 7.44 4.13 6.03
CA ARG A 131 8.83 4.26 5.53
C ARG A 131 9.34 2.98 4.83
N PRO A 132 9.18 1.77 5.42
CA PRO A 132 9.53 0.55 4.70
C PRO A 132 8.72 0.34 3.42
N LEU A 133 7.43 0.74 3.42
CA LEU A 133 6.58 0.66 2.22
C LEU A 133 7.12 1.54 1.09
N ASP A 134 7.49 2.78 1.40
CA ASP A 134 8.05 3.72 0.43
C ASP A 134 9.35 3.18 -0.20
N SER A 135 10.25 2.64 0.63
CA SER A 135 11.50 2.02 0.17
C SER A 135 11.27 0.77 -0.71
N SER A 136 10.26 -0.05 -0.38
CA SER A 136 9.88 -1.19 -1.22
C SER A 136 9.30 -0.75 -2.56
N LEU A 137 8.43 0.27 -2.59
CA LEU A 137 7.87 0.82 -3.83
C LEU A 137 8.94 1.46 -4.73
N GLU A 138 9.93 2.10 -4.13
CA GLU A 138 11.09 2.59 -4.87
C GLU A 138 11.90 1.46 -5.50
N SER A 139 12.18 0.39 -4.75
CA SER A 139 12.85 -0.81 -5.28
C SER A 139 12.05 -1.46 -6.41
N LEU A 140 10.71 -1.50 -6.28
CA LEU A 140 9.81 -1.97 -7.32
C LEU A 140 9.91 -1.15 -8.60
N SER A 141 9.90 0.18 -8.47
CA SER A 141 10.02 1.07 -9.62
C SER A 141 11.32 0.83 -10.37
N PHE A 142 12.46 0.72 -9.68
CA PHE A 142 13.73 0.44 -10.33
C PHE A 142 13.73 -0.91 -11.05
N ALA A 143 13.20 -1.95 -10.40
CA ALA A 143 13.08 -3.26 -11.02
C ALA A 143 12.17 -3.25 -12.26
N LEU A 144 11.05 -2.50 -12.21
CA LEU A 144 10.14 -2.36 -13.35
C LEU A 144 10.73 -1.54 -14.49
N ILE A 145 11.55 -0.52 -14.21
CA ILE A 145 12.28 0.24 -15.26
C ILE A 145 13.26 -0.67 -15.99
N ASP A 146 13.99 -1.52 -15.26
CA ASP A 146 14.91 -2.50 -15.85
C ASP A 146 14.16 -3.54 -16.69
N LEU A 147 12.97 -3.96 -16.23
CA LEU A 147 12.13 -4.94 -16.93
C LEU A 147 11.44 -4.35 -18.18
N LEU A 148 11.02 -3.09 -18.11
CA LEU A 148 10.25 -2.41 -19.16
C LEU A 148 11.01 -1.17 -19.67
N PRO A 149 12.19 -1.35 -20.27
CA PRO A 149 13.05 -0.23 -20.65
C PRO A 149 12.38 0.67 -21.69
N THR A 150 11.36 0.24 -22.42
CA THR A 150 10.64 1.08 -23.38
C THR A 150 9.52 1.91 -22.73
N ARG A 151 9.13 1.63 -21.47
CA ARG A 151 8.01 2.26 -20.75
C ARG A 151 8.44 3.04 -19.50
N LYS A 152 9.70 3.46 -19.42
CA LYS A 152 10.30 4.13 -18.25
C LYS A 152 9.44 5.31 -17.75
N ASP A 153 8.99 6.17 -18.66
CA ASP A 153 8.24 7.38 -18.34
C ASP A 153 6.93 7.07 -17.58
N HIS A 154 6.26 5.97 -17.95
CA HIS A 154 5.03 5.52 -17.29
C HIS A 154 5.32 4.92 -15.90
N VAL A 155 6.42 4.17 -15.77
CA VAL A 155 6.86 3.63 -14.47
C VAL A 155 7.27 4.76 -13.53
N ASP A 156 7.96 5.78 -14.04
CA ASP A 156 8.34 6.98 -13.29
C ASP A 156 7.10 7.77 -12.85
N GLU A 157 6.10 7.95 -13.72
CA GLU A 157 4.84 8.62 -13.34
C GLU A 157 4.11 7.85 -12.22
N ALA A 158 4.09 6.51 -12.30
CA ALA A 158 3.53 5.68 -11.23
C ALA A 158 4.32 5.82 -9.92
N LYS A 159 5.66 5.79 -9.99
CA LYS A 159 6.55 6.02 -8.84
C LYS A 159 6.28 7.37 -8.18
N ASP A 160 6.18 8.44 -8.96
CA ASP A 160 5.95 9.79 -8.45
C ASP A 160 4.61 9.88 -7.72
N LYS A 161 3.55 9.28 -8.26
CA LYS A 161 2.23 9.20 -7.59
C LYS A 161 2.33 8.44 -6.27
N PHE A 162 3.05 7.32 -6.26
CA PHE A 162 3.21 6.50 -5.05
C PHE A 162 4.00 7.23 -3.97
N SER A 163 5.15 7.78 -4.34
CA SER A 163 6.02 8.53 -3.43
C SER A 163 5.32 9.77 -2.88
N ALA A 164 4.57 10.50 -3.72
CA ALA A 164 3.77 11.63 -3.25
C ALA A 164 2.71 11.20 -2.22
N SER A 165 2.04 10.06 -2.45
CA SER A 165 1.03 9.54 -1.52
C SER A 165 1.63 9.06 -0.20
N THR A 166 2.74 8.31 -0.23
CA THR A 166 3.43 7.81 0.97
C THR A 166 4.07 8.96 1.75
N ALA A 167 4.66 9.95 1.08
CA ALA A 167 5.24 11.14 1.70
C ALA A 167 4.16 12.00 2.40
N ALA A 168 3.02 12.21 1.75
CA ALA A 168 1.88 12.92 2.34
C ALA A 168 1.36 12.18 3.59
N ALA A 169 1.26 10.86 3.53
CA ALA A 169 0.88 10.05 4.68
C ALA A 169 1.94 10.09 5.79
N SER A 170 3.22 9.89 5.48
CA SER A 170 4.30 9.91 6.49
C SER A 170 4.34 11.26 7.20
N THR A 171 4.32 12.35 6.44
CA THR A 171 4.31 13.71 7.00
C THR A 171 3.12 13.91 7.94
N LYS A 172 1.95 13.38 7.57
CA LYS A 172 0.76 13.52 8.41
C LYS A 172 0.86 12.69 9.68
N TYR A 173 1.32 11.45 9.58
CA TYR A 173 1.36 10.47 10.67
C TYR A 173 2.57 10.62 11.60
N ASP A 174 3.62 11.33 11.20
CA ASP A 174 4.75 11.70 12.05
C ASP A 174 4.42 12.87 13.00
N GLN A 175 3.26 13.51 12.85
CA GLN A 175 2.80 14.58 13.75
C GLN A 175 2.57 14.05 15.18
N PHE A 176 3.03 14.81 16.17
CA PHE A 176 2.65 14.57 17.55
C PHE A 176 1.22 15.06 17.77
N CYS A 177 0.36 14.20 18.31
CA CYS A 177 -1.06 14.49 18.51
C CYS A 177 -1.46 14.38 19.98
N ILE A 178 -2.21 15.36 20.45
CA ILE A 178 -2.88 15.34 21.76
C ILE A 178 -4.33 14.90 21.51
N PRO A 179 -4.77 13.75 22.06
CA PRO A 179 -6.15 13.30 21.95
C PRO A 179 -7.12 14.33 22.51
N SER A 180 -8.32 14.41 21.93
CA SER A 180 -9.37 15.32 22.39
C SER A 180 -10.27 14.61 23.42
N PRO A 181 -10.56 15.24 24.58
CA PRO A 181 -11.56 14.73 25.52
C PRO A 181 -13.00 14.87 25.00
N LEU A 182 -13.22 15.67 23.96
CA LEU A 182 -14.52 15.91 23.32
C LEU A 182 -14.63 15.23 21.95
N TYR A 183 -13.81 14.22 21.69
CA TYR A 183 -13.88 13.45 20.44
C TYR A 183 -15.22 12.70 20.35
N PRO A 184 -15.91 12.68 19.18
CA PRO A 184 -15.48 13.18 17.87
C PRO A 184 -15.83 14.65 17.56
N VAL A 185 -16.49 15.37 18.47
CA VAL A 185 -16.95 16.76 18.26
C VAL A 185 -15.78 17.73 18.08
N VAL A 186 -14.68 17.51 18.81
CA VAL A 186 -13.41 18.22 18.64
C VAL A 186 -12.34 17.21 18.27
N ALA A 187 -11.66 17.42 17.14
CA ALA A 187 -10.58 16.55 16.69
C ALA A 187 -9.32 16.69 17.58
N PRO A 188 -8.43 15.68 17.59
CA PRO A 188 -7.11 15.80 18.21
C PRO A 188 -6.33 16.99 17.64
N VAL A 189 -5.57 17.67 18.50
CA VAL A 189 -4.66 18.74 18.05
C VAL A 189 -3.33 18.08 17.72
N CYS A 190 -2.92 18.17 16.46
CA CYS A 190 -1.66 17.61 15.97
C CYS A 190 -0.72 18.73 15.53
N GLY A 191 0.56 18.61 15.88
CA GLY A 191 1.60 19.58 15.53
C GLY A 191 2.99 18.97 15.52
N GLY A 192 3.93 19.67 14.89
CA GLY A 192 5.32 19.24 14.70
C GLY A 192 5.58 18.65 13.30
N ASN A 193 6.72 19.07 12.74
CA ASN A 193 7.48 18.46 11.65
C ASN A 193 8.95 18.67 11.99
#